data_AF-A0A970R5M9-F1
#
_entry.id   AF-A0A970R5M9-F1
#
_cell.length_a   1.000
_cell.length_b   1.000
_cell.length_c   1.000
_cell.angle_alpha   90.00
_cell.angle_beta   90.00
_cell.angle_gamma   90.00
#
_symmetry.space_group_name_H-M   'P 1'
#
loop_
_entity.id
_entity.type
_entity.pdbx_description
1 polymer ?
#
loop_
_entity_poly.entity_id
_entity_poly.type
_entity_poly.pdbx_seq_one_letter_code
_entity_poly.pdbx_strand_id
1 'polypeptide(L)'
;MGKYEIEPAFDMLLEELERVIPELNAQISELTAEKKFDQAQTVLDKAKQVTAIQQKVRTLREEWQALNMPAPKPPKLYSRSKSGTFMNPEDLRLPILHALVRLNGKAHCQTVFKVLEETIGDQFSEADWRTMPSNDKEIRWK
;
A
#
# COMPACT_ATOMS: atom_id res chain seq x y z
N MET A 1 2.02 -7.17 12.20
CA MET A 1 2.34 -5.79 12.58
C MET A 1 3.77 -5.77 13.09
N GLY A 2 4.70 -5.37 12.22
CA GLY A 2 6.14 -5.48 12.47
C GLY A 2 6.67 -4.34 13.33
N LYS A 3 7.60 -4.66 14.24
CA LYS A 3 8.30 -3.72 15.12
C LYS A 3 8.99 -2.63 14.27
N TYR A 4 8.44 -1.42 14.29
CA TYR A 4 9.00 -0.16 13.75
C TYR A 4 9.00 -0.02 12.21
N GLU A 5 7.86 0.39 11.65
CA GLU A 5 7.76 0.91 10.28
C GLU A 5 8.17 2.39 10.24
N ILE A 6 9.42 2.67 10.63
CA ILE A 6 9.91 4.05 10.77
C ILE A 6 10.13 4.70 9.39
N GLU A 7 10.62 3.95 8.40
CA GLU A 7 10.76 4.44 7.01
C GLU A 7 9.40 4.82 6.39
N PRO A 8 8.38 3.93 6.38
CA PRO A 8 7.04 4.31 5.92
C PRO A 8 6.42 5.47 6.69
N ALA A 9 6.69 5.59 8.00
CA ALA A 9 6.20 6.71 8.78
C ALA A 9 6.86 8.04 8.39
N PHE A 10 8.16 8.04 8.09
CA PHE A 10 8.85 9.21 7.54
C PHE A 10 8.31 9.59 6.17
N ASP A 11 8.11 8.61 5.28
CA ASP A 11 7.56 8.83 3.94
C ASP A 11 6.13 9.42 4.02
N MET A 12 5.26 8.84 4.86
CA MET A 12 3.90 9.35 5.09
C MET A 12 3.90 10.77 5.65
N LEU A 13 4.76 11.07 6.63
CA LEU A 13 4.88 12.42 7.21
C LEU A 13 5.35 13.44 6.16
N LEU A 14 6.33 13.07 5.32
CA LEU A 14 6.83 13.94 4.25
C LEU A 14 5.76 14.19 3.19
N GLU A 15 4.99 13.17 2.80
CA GLU A 15 3.87 13.31 1.87
C GLU A 15 2.80 14.28 2.39
N GLU A 16 2.44 14.18 3.68
CA GLU A 16 1.47 15.09 4.28
C GLU A 16 2.00 16.53 4.33
N LEU A 17 3.27 16.74 4.67
CA LEU A 17 3.90 18.07 4.63
C LEU A 17 3.94 18.65 3.21
N GLU A 18 4.19 17.81 2.19
CA GLU A 18 4.20 18.23 0.79
C GLU A 18 2.82 18.67 0.28
N ARG A 19 1.72 18.13 0.84
CA ARG A 19 0.34 18.55 0.51
C ARG A 19 -0.04 19.91 1.09
N VAL A 20 0.54 20.30 2.22
CA VAL A 20 0.27 21.58 2.88
C VAL A 20 0.82 22.77 2.08
N ILE A 21 1.95 22.60 1.37
CA ILE A 21 2.60 23.69 0.63
C ILE A 21 1.71 24.25 -0.50
N PRO A 22 1.12 23.42 -1.40
CA PRO A 22 0.17 23.89 -2.40
C PRO A 22 -1.02 24.66 -1.81
N GLU A 23 -1.55 24.21 -0.67
CA GLU A 23 -2.68 24.87 0.00
C GLU A 23 -2.28 26.27 0.50
N LEU A 24 -1.13 26.39 1.15
CA LEU A 24 -0.60 27.68 1.59
C LEU A 24 -0.29 28.62 0.41
N ASN A 25 0.24 28.09 -0.70
CA ASN A 25 0.50 28.87 -1.91
C ASN A 25 -0.79 29.40 -2.55
N ALA A 26 -1.86 28.60 -2.56
CA ALA A 26 -3.17 29.04 -3.04
C ALA A 26 -3.71 30.20 -2.19
N GLN A 27 -3.62 30.08 -0.85
CA GLN A 27 -4.04 31.15 0.07
C GLN A 27 -3.22 32.44 -0.10
N ILE A 28 -1.90 32.34 -0.33
CA ILE A 28 -1.05 33.50 -0.62
C ILE A 28 -1.49 34.17 -1.93
N SER A 29 -1.77 33.37 -2.98
CA SER A 29 -2.23 33.89 -4.27
C SER A 29 -3.57 34.64 -4.14
N GLU A 30 -4.49 34.12 -3.33
CA GLU A 30 -5.79 34.77 -3.07
C GLU A 30 -5.63 36.08 -2.30
N LEU A 31 -4.89 36.06 -1.17
CA LEU A 31 -4.66 37.25 -0.35
C LEU A 31 -3.91 38.36 -1.09
N THR A 32 -2.97 37.99 -1.98
CA THR A 32 -2.26 38.97 -2.81
C THR A 32 -3.16 39.57 -3.90
N ALA A 33 -4.08 38.79 -4.48
CA ALA A 33 -5.09 39.31 -5.42
C ALA A 33 -6.02 40.32 -4.73
N GLU A 34 -6.37 40.09 -3.46
CA GLU A 34 -7.16 41.00 -2.63
C GLU A 34 -6.36 42.19 -2.06
N LYS A 35 -5.07 42.31 -2.39
CA LYS A 35 -4.15 43.34 -1.86
C LYS A 35 -3.96 43.29 -0.34
N LYS A 36 -4.24 42.14 0.29
CA LYS A 36 -4.04 41.89 1.73
C LYS A 36 -2.61 41.41 2.00
N PHE A 37 -1.63 42.26 1.72
CA PHE A 37 -0.21 41.89 1.75
C PHE A 37 0.29 41.46 3.14
N ASP A 38 -0.17 42.09 4.23
CA ASP A 38 0.24 41.71 5.59
C ASP A 38 -0.23 40.29 5.97
N GLN A 39 -1.43 39.91 5.52
CA GLN A 39 -1.96 38.57 5.73
C GLN A 39 -1.25 37.56 4.85
N ALA A 40 -1.00 37.90 3.57
CA ALA A 40 -0.22 37.07 2.66
C ALA A 40 1.20 36.80 3.20
N GLN A 41 1.84 37.82 3.81
CA GLN A 41 3.15 37.69 4.44
C GLN A 41 3.11 36.70 5.62
N THR A 42 2.05 36.75 6.43
CA THR A 42 1.84 35.81 7.54
C THR A 42 1.73 34.37 7.05
N VAL A 43 1.00 34.14 5.96
CA VAL A 43 0.85 32.80 5.35
C VAL A 43 2.17 32.35 4.71
N LEU A 44 2.89 33.26 4.06
CA LEU A 44 4.22 32.99 3.49
C LEU A 44 5.22 32.56 4.57
N ASP A 45 5.22 33.21 5.73
CA ASP A 45 6.13 32.84 6.82
C ASP A 45 5.77 31.47 7.42
N LYS A 46 4.48 31.10 7.44
CA LYS A 46 4.07 29.72 7.76
C LYS A 46 4.56 28.73 6.71
N ALA A 47 4.44 29.03 5.42
CA ALA A 47 4.95 28.17 4.35
C ALA A 47 6.46 27.95 4.48
N LYS A 48 7.23 29.00 4.79
CA LYS A 48 8.67 28.89 5.09
C LYS A 48 8.93 27.98 6.28
N GLN A 49 8.17 28.11 7.38
CA GLN A 49 8.30 27.22 8.53
C GLN A 49 8.03 25.75 8.17
N VAL A 50 7.00 25.48 7.36
CA VAL A 50 6.68 24.12 6.88
C VAL A 50 7.83 23.56 6.04
N THR A 51 8.39 24.33 5.11
CA THR A 51 9.56 23.89 4.33
C THR A 51 10.79 23.62 5.20
N ALA A 52 11.01 24.43 6.24
CA ALA A 52 12.11 24.21 7.19
C ALA A 52 11.91 22.92 8.01
N ILE A 53 10.66 22.60 8.40
CA ILE A 53 10.34 21.34 9.06
C ILE A 53 10.55 20.17 8.10
N GLN A 54 10.08 20.26 6.86
CA GLN A 54 10.27 19.24 5.83
C GLN A 54 11.77 18.92 5.64
N GLN A 55 12.61 19.95 5.57
CA GLN A 55 14.06 19.79 5.48
C GLN A 55 14.62 19.03 6.70
N LYS A 56 14.21 19.41 7.92
CA LYS A 56 14.64 18.74 9.15
C LYS A 56 14.21 17.27 9.19
N VAL A 57 13.00 16.96 8.73
CA VAL A 57 12.48 15.58 8.65
C VAL A 57 13.28 14.76 7.65
N ARG A 58 13.63 15.33 6.48
CA ARG A 58 14.49 14.66 5.49
C ARG A 58 15.87 14.34 6.06
N THR A 59 16.51 15.32 6.72
CA THR A 59 17.80 15.10 7.38
C THR A 59 17.69 14.04 8.47
N LEU A 60 16.64 14.07 9.30
CA LEU A 60 16.43 13.08 10.35
C LEU A 60 16.23 11.67 9.78
N ARG A 61 15.55 11.55 8.64
CA ARG A 61 15.41 10.28 7.92
C ARG A 61 16.75 9.78 7.41
N GLU A 62 17.56 10.64 6.79
CA GLU A 62 18.90 10.29 6.31
C GLU A 62 19.82 9.85 7.45
N GLU A 63 19.79 10.57 8.58
CA GLU A 63 20.48 10.19 9.80
C GLU A 63 20.00 8.83 10.32
N TRP A 64 18.68 8.60 10.32
CA TRP A 64 18.08 7.33 10.70
C TRP A 64 18.52 6.17 9.81
N GLN A 65 18.59 6.37 8.50
CA GLN A 65 19.12 5.39 7.53
C GLN A 65 20.61 5.13 7.74
N ALA A 66 21.40 6.18 7.98
CA ALA A 66 22.84 6.10 8.18
C ALA A 66 23.23 5.30 9.45
N LEU A 67 22.35 5.26 10.45
CA LEU A 67 22.55 4.43 11.64
C LEU A 67 22.59 2.93 11.32
N ASN A 68 22.23 2.49 10.10
CA ASN A 68 22.28 1.11 9.63
C ASN A 68 21.78 0.14 10.71
N MET A 69 20.71 0.53 11.40
CA MET A 69 20.11 -0.27 12.46
C MET A 69 19.82 -1.64 11.84
N PRO A 70 20.27 -2.75 12.46
CA PRO A 70 20.02 -4.07 11.93
C PRO A 70 18.51 -4.17 11.79
N ALA A 71 18.04 -4.26 10.54
CA ALA A 71 16.63 -4.42 10.24
C ALA A 71 16.12 -5.49 11.20
N PRO A 72 15.04 -5.23 11.96
CA PRO A 72 14.52 -6.21 12.89
C PRO A 72 14.37 -7.48 12.07
N LYS A 73 15.17 -8.51 12.43
CA LYS A 73 15.16 -9.79 11.73
C LYS A 73 13.68 -10.11 11.55
N PRO A 74 13.21 -10.34 10.31
CA PRO A 74 11.81 -10.69 10.12
C PRO A 74 11.53 -11.75 11.17
N PRO A 75 10.45 -11.60 11.99
CA PRO A 75 10.15 -12.58 13.03
C PRO A 75 10.34 -13.90 12.34
N LYS A 76 11.23 -14.76 12.88
CA LYS A 76 11.50 -16.06 12.29
C LYS A 76 10.12 -16.62 12.02
N LEU A 77 9.70 -16.58 10.75
CA LEU A 77 8.54 -17.30 10.33
C LEU A 77 8.98 -18.67 10.77
N TYR A 78 8.31 -19.23 11.77
CA TYR A 78 8.38 -20.66 11.97
C TYR A 78 8.29 -21.18 10.56
N SER A 79 9.40 -21.75 10.10
CA SER A 79 9.45 -22.42 8.82
C SER A 79 8.41 -23.50 8.99
N ARG A 80 7.16 -23.17 8.66
CA ARG A 80 6.10 -24.11 8.50
C ARG A 80 6.68 -24.99 7.43
N SER A 81 6.91 -26.24 7.83
CA SER A 81 7.41 -27.30 6.96
C SER A 81 6.89 -27.05 5.55
N LYS A 82 7.80 -27.03 4.58
CA LYS A 82 7.54 -26.87 3.14
C LYS A 82 6.23 -27.60 2.79
N SER A 83 5.12 -26.88 2.76
CA SER A 83 3.80 -27.43 2.54
C SER A 83 3.31 -26.84 1.25
N GLY A 84 3.87 -27.33 0.14
CA GLY A 84 3.41 -27.01 -1.22
C GLY A 84 3.65 -25.56 -1.65
N THR A 85 4.09 -25.39 -2.88
CA THR A 85 4.06 -24.08 -3.54
C THR A 85 2.60 -23.75 -3.83
N PHE A 86 1.94 -22.94 -3.00
CA PHE A 86 0.60 -22.44 -3.30
C PHE A 86 0.65 -21.36 -4.38
N MET A 87 -0.41 -21.21 -5.16
CA MET A 87 -0.54 -20.09 -6.09
C MET A 87 -0.62 -18.77 -5.32
N ASN A 88 0.12 -17.75 -5.78
CA ASN A 88 0.14 -16.44 -5.12
C ASN A 88 -1.18 -15.72 -5.41
N PRO A 89 -1.86 -15.10 -4.43
CA PRO A 89 -3.12 -14.38 -4.68
C PRO A 89 -3.04 -13.31 -5.78
N GLU A 90 -1.88 -12.68 -5.98
CA GLU A 90 -1.67 -11.71 -7.07
C GLU A 90 -1.80 -12.34 -8.46
N ASP A 91 -1.42 -13.61 -8.62
CA ASP A 91 -1.49 -14.32 -9.90
C ASP A 91 -2.94 -14.61 -10.32
N LEU A 92 -3.89 -14.58 -9.38
CA LEU A 92 -5.32 -14.79 -9.63
C LEU A 92 -6.04 -13.52 -10.13
N ARG A 93 -5.44 -12.34 -9.97
CA ARG A 93 -6.07 -11.06 -10.29
C ARG A 93 -6.46 -10.95 -11.77
N LEU A 94 -5.53 -11.28 -12.67
CA LEU A 94 -5.78 -11.25 -14.11
C LEU A 94 -6.79 -12.33 -14.57
N PRO A 95 -6.66 -13.61 -14.16
CA PRO A 95 -7.66 -14.64 -14.43
C PRO A 95 -9.08 -14.25 -13.99
N ILE A 96 -9.25 -13.66 -12.81
CA ILE A 96 -10.56 -13.20 -12.31
C ILE A 96 -11.16 -12.15 -13.24
N LEU A 97 -10.36 -11.17 -13.67
CA LEU A 97 -10.82 -10.12 -14.58
C LEU A 97 -11.19 -10.69 -15.95
N HIS A 98 -10.41 -11.63 -16.48
CA HIS A 98 -10.77 -12.33 -17.72
C HIS A 98 -12.06 -13.13 -17.60
N ALA A 99 -12.27 -13.81 -16.48
CA ALA A 99 -13.51 -14.53 -16.21
C ALA A 99 -14.72 -13.58 -16.15
N LEU A 100 -14.57 -12.42 -15.51
CA LEU A 100 -15.63 -11.40 -15.47
C LEU A 100 -15.92 -10.83 -16.86
N VAL A 101 -14.90 -10.55 -17.68
CA VAL A 101 -15.10 -10.12 -19.07
C VAL A 101 -15.89 -11.15 -19.87
N ARG A 102 -15.56 -12.45 -19.72
CA ARG A 102 -16.29 -13.55 -20.37
C ARG A 102 -17.74 -13.67 -19.90
N LEU A 103 -18.03 -13.21 -18.67
CA LEU A 103 -19.36 -13.20 -18.06
C LEU A 103 -20.05 -11.83 -18.17
N ASN A 104 -19.76 -11.06 -19.23
CA ASN A 104 -20.36 -9.76 -19.51
C ASN A 104 -20.15 -8.70 -18.39
N GLY A 105 -19.02 -8.78 -17.69
CA GLY A 105 -18.56 -7.80 -16.71
C GLY A 105 -19.05 -8.05 -15.27
N LYS A 106 -20.00 -8.96 -15.04
CA LYS A 106 -20.50 -9.27 -13.69
C LYS A 106 -21.04 -10.69 -13.59
N ALA A 107 -20.69 -11.39 -12.51
CA ALA A 107 -21.23 -12.71 -12.19
C ALA A 107 -21.24 -13.01 -10.69
N HIS A 108 -21.96 -14.07 -10.30
CA HIS A 108 -21.91 -14.62 -8.96
C HIS A 108 -20.55 -15.31 -8.70
N CYS A 109 -20.00 -15.22 -7.49
CA CYS A 109 -18.66 -15.73 -7.18
C CYS A 109 -18.49 -17.21 -7.53
N GLN A 110 -19.50 -18.06 -7.26
CA GLN A 110 -19.46 -19.47 -7.66
C GLN A 110 -19.35 -19.68 -9.17
N THR A 111 -19.96 -18.82 -9.97
CA THR A 111 -19.86 -18.86 -11.43
C THR A 111 -18.45 -18.47 -11.88
N VAL A 112 -17.85 -17.48 -11.24
CA VAL A 112 -16.46 -17.06 -11.50
C VAL A 112 -15.49 -18.19 -11.14
N PHE A 113 -15.65 -18.84 -9.98
CA PHE A 113 -14.82 -19.99 -9.60
C PHE A 113 -14.89 -21.12 -10.61
N LYS A 114 -16.07 -21.44 -11.12
CA LYS A 114 -16.21 -22.47 -12.17
C LYS A 114 -15.43 -22.12 -13.43
N VAL A 115 -15.49 -20.85 -13.87
CA VAL A 115 -14.74 -20.39 -15.05
C VAL A 115 -13.23 -20.41 -14.81
N LEU A 116 -12.78 -20.03 -13.62
CA LEU A 116 -11.36 -20.11 -13.23
C LEU A 116 -10.87 -21.55 -13.21
N GLU A 117 -11.67 -22.46 -12.65
CA GLU A 117 -11.37 -23.89 -12.60
C GLU A 117 -11.18 -24.48 -14.00
N GLU A 118 -12.02 -24.06 -14.96
CA GLU A 118 -11.90 -24.47 -16.36
C GLU A 118 -10.72 -23.82 -17.11
N THR A 119 -10.27 -22.64 -16.69
CA THR A 119 -9.30 -21.81 -17.47
C THR A 119 -7.87 -21.93 -16.95
N ILE A 120 -7.68 -21.99 -15.64
CA ILE A 120 -6.37 -22.02 -14.97
C ILE A 120 -6.25 -23.21 -13.99
N GLY A 121 -7.18 -24.15 -14.05
CA GLY A 121 -7.23 -25.31 -13.15
C GLY A 121 -5.95 -26.14 -13.16
N ASP A 122 -5.26 -26.17 -14.29
CA ASP A 122 -3.98 -26.83 -14.54
C ASP A 122 -2.77 -26.09 -13.93
N GLN A 123 -2.92 -24.81 -13.60
CA GLN A 123 -1.87 -23.99 -12.97
C GLN A 123 -1.91 -24.06 -11.45
N PHE A 124 -3.02 -24.53 -10.87
CA PHE A 124 -3.12 -24.74 -9.42
C PHE A 124 -2.19 -25.86 -8.96
N SER A 125 -1.50 -25.63 -7.86
CA SER A 125 -0.70 -26.66 -7.22
C SER A 125 -1.59 -27.69 -6.52
N GLU A 126 -1.05 -28.87 -6.24
CA GLU A 126 -1.72 -29.88 -5.42
C GLU A 126 -2.16 -29.34 -4.05
N ALA A 127 -1.48 -28.32 -3.53
CA ALA A 127 -1.77 -27.72 -2.24
C ALA A 127 -2.97 -26.76 -2.28
N ASP A 128 -3.22 -26.11 -3.43
CA ASP A 128 -4.37 -25.23 -3.65
C ASP A 128 -5.68 -26.03 -3.64
N TRP A 129 -5.64 -27.26 -4.15
CA TRP A 129 -6.77 -28.21 -4.18
C TRP A 129 -7.11 -28.84 -2.83
N ARG A 130 -6.28 -28.65 -1.80
CA ARG A 130 -6.54 -29.19 -0.46
C ARG A 130 -7.65 -28.42 0.23
N THR A 131 -8.33 -29.06 1.16
CA THR A 131 -9.33 -28.39 2.00
C THR A 131 -8.69 -27.50 3.07
N MET A 132 -9.44 -26.53 3.55
CA MET A 132 -9.01 -25.66 4.64
C MET A 132 -8.95 -26.43 5.96
N PRO A 133 -7.86 -26.31 6.76
CA PRO A 133 -7.77 -26.99 8.06
C PRO A 133 -8.86 -26.59 9.07
N SER A 134 -9.48 -25.43 8.85
CA SER A 134 -10.58 -24.91 9.68
C SER A 134 -11.96 -25.33 9.17
N ASN A 135 -12.06 -25.77 7.91
CA ASN A 135 -13.32 -26.17 7.28
C ASN A 135 -13.06 -27.19 6.16
N ASP A 136 -13.29 -28.47 6.46
CA ASP A 136 -13.04 -29.58 5.53
C ASP A 136 -13.98 -29.61 4.31
N LYS A 137 -14.95 -28.70 4.21
CA LYS A 137 -15.88 -28.61 3.08
C LYS A 137 -15.47 -27.58 2.03
N GLU A 138 -14.49 -26.73 2.34
CA GLU A 138 -14.03 -25.65 1.46
C GLU A 138 -12.64 -25.95 0.92
N ILE A 139 -12.51 -25.89 -0.41
CA ILE A 139 -11.22 -25.98 -1.10
C ILE A 139 -10.48 -24.68 -0.85
N ARG A 140 -9.19 -24.77 -0.51
CA ARG A 140 -8.38 -23.64 -0.03
C ARG A 140 -8.29 -22.46 -1.00
N TRP A 141 -8.33 -22.69 -2.31
CA TRP A 141 -8.23 -21.61 -3.30
C TRP A 141 -9.55 -20.89 -3.60
N LYS A 142 -10.70 -21.50 -3.23
CA LYS A 142 -12.04 -20.95 -3.46
C LYS A 142 -12.47 -20.08 -2.29
#